data_AF-R4KTI5-F1
#
_entry.id   AF-R4KTI5-F1
#
_cell.length_a   1.000
_cell.length_b   1.000
_cell.length_c   1.000
_cell.angle_alpha   90.00
_cell.angle_beta   90.00
_cell.angle_gamma   90.00
#
_symmetry.space_group_name_H-M   'P 1'
#
loop_
_entity.id
_entity.type
_entity.pdbx_description
1 polymer ?
#
loop_
_entity_poly.entity_id
_entity_poly.type
_entity_poly.pdbx_seq_one_letter_code
_entity_poly.pdbx_strand_id
1 'polypeptide(L)' 'MTTADHKFIVEQNKERIYRLKQQVDEATDPQEKRRLKRRLRQAQIEQIKYLNKLA' A
#
# COMPACT_ATOMS: atom_id res chain seq x y z
N MET A 1 -4.43 17.58 -9.75
CA MET A 1 -5.18 16.36 -9.37
C MET A 1 -6.48 16.79 -8.73
N THR A 2 -7.56 16.19 -9.18
CA THR A 2 -8.91 16.37 -8.66
C THR A 2 -9.16 15.44 -7.47
N THR A 3 -10.25 15.68 -6.74
CA THR A 3 -10.74 14.74 -5.71
C THR A 3 -11.07 13.36 -6.28
N ALA A 4 -11.47 13.25 -7.55
CA ALA A 4 -11.67 11.97 -8.23
C ALA A 4 -10.34 11.22 -8.42
N ASP A 5 -9.26 11.92 -8.80
CA ASP A 5 -7.93 11.33 -8.95
C ASP A 5 -7.41 10.78 -7.62
N HIS A 6 -7.61 11.50 -6.52
CA HIS A 6 -7.22 11.04 -5.19
C HIS A 6 -8.00 9.80 -4.74
N LYS A 7 -9.31 9.71 -5.03
CA LYS A 7 -10.10 8.51 -4.74
C LYS A 7 -9.62 7.30 -5.54
N PHE A 8 -9.31 7.48 -6.83
CA PHE A 8 -8.77 6.40 -7.66
C PHE A 8 -7.44 5.87 -7.11
N ILE A 9 -6.53 6.77 -6.71
CA ILE A 9 -5.25 6.39 -6.10
C ILE A 9 -5.44 5.64 -4.77
N VAL A 10 -6.41 6.05 -3.96
CA VAL A 10 -6.78 5.36 -2.71
C VAL A 10 -7.24 3.93 -2.97
N GLU A 11 -8.06 3.67 -4.00
CA GLU A 11 -8.49 2.32 -4.36
C GLU A 11 -7.34 1.45 -4.88
N GLN A 12 -6.49 2.00 -5.76
CA GLN A 12 -5.29 1.31 -6.24
C GLN A 12 -4.34 0.94 -5.09
N ASN A 13 -4.16 1.84 -4.13
CA ASN A 13 -3.31 1.58 -2.97
C ASN A 13 -3.91 0.51 -2.04
N LYS A 14 -5.24 0.42 -1.90
CA LYS A 14 -5.90 -0.66 -1.13
C LYS A 14 -5.57 -2.03 -1.73
N GLU A 15 -5.74 -2.18 -3.04
CA GLU A 15 -5.47 -3.44 -3.74
C GLU A 15 -3.99 -3.82 -3.62
N ARG A 16 -3.09 -2.85 -3.79
CA ARG A 16 -1.64 -3.04 -3.62
C ARG A 16 -1.28 -3.47 -2.20
N ILE A 17 -1.84 -2.83 -1.19
CA ILE A 17 -1.63 -3.18 0.23
C ILE A 17 -2.14 -4.60 0.50
N TYR A 18 -3.30 -4.98 -0.04
CA TYR A 18 -3.86 -6.32 0.11
C TYR A 18 -2.93 -7.39 -0.46
N ARG A 19 -2.46 -7.22 -1.71
CA ARG A 19 -1.50 -8.14 -2.34
C ARG A 19 -0.18 -8.22 -1.58
N LEU A 20 0.36 -7.08 -1.12
CA LEU A 20 1.59 -7.05 -0.33
C LEU A 20 1.45 -7.77 1.00
N LYS A 21 0.28 -7.74 1.65
CA LYS A 21 0.02 -8.54 2.86
C LYS A 21 0.08 -10.04 2.56
N GLN A 22 -0.62 -10.49 1.51
CA GLN A 22 -0.59 -11.90 1.09
C GLN A 22 0.84 -12.36 0.80
N GLN A 23 1.61 -11.58 0.03
CA GLN A 23 3.01 -11.90 -0.27
C GLN A 23 3.89 -11.94 0.98
N VAL A 24 3.69 -11.04 1.96
CA VAL A 24 4.44 -11.08 3.24
C VAL A 24 4.14 -12.36 4.01
N ASP A 25 2.89 -12.80 4.00
CA ASP A 25 2.45 -13.98 4.74
C ASP A 25 2.96 -15.26 4.08
N GLU A 26 2.94 -15.33 2.74
CA GLU A 26 3.44 -16.45 1.93
C GLU A 26 4.97 -16.50 1.84
N ALA A 27 5.67 -15.38 1.99
CA ALA A 27 7.12 -15.34 1.88
C ALA A 27 7.80 -16.17 2.98
N THR A 28 8.56 -17.18 2.54
CA THR A 28 9.35 -18.08 3.38
C THR A 28 10.78 -17.56 3.59
N ASP A 29 11.35 -16.83 2.61
CA ASP A 29 12.67 -16.19 2.75
C ASP A 29 12.59 -14.97 3.70
N PRO A 30 13.37 -14.94 4.80
CA PRO A 30 13.41 -13.80 5.70
C PRO A 30 13.85 -12.48 5.05
N GLN A 31 14.72 -12.51 4.04
CA GLN A 31 15.17 -11.28 3.37
C GLN A 31 14.07 -10.70 2.49
N GLU A 32 13.45 -11.53 1.66
CA GLU A 32 12.28 -11.16 0.88
C GLU A 32 11.14 -10.66 1.77
N LYS A 33 10.82 -11.36 2.85
CA LYS A 33 9.78 -10.93 3.81
C LYS A 33 10.07 -9.55 4.40
N ARG A 34 11.33 -9.23 4.72
CA ARG A 34 11.74 -7.88 5.17
C ARG A 34 11.55 -6.83 4.08
N ARG A 35 11.89 -7.15 2.83
CA ARG A 35 11.68 -6.24 1.68
C ARG A 35 10.19 -5.97 1.44
N LEU A 36 9.37 -7.02 1.47
CA LEU A 36 7.92 -6.92 1.31
C LEU A 36 7.28 -6.11 2.45
N LYS A 37 7.69 -6.32 3.70
CA LYS A 37 7.25 -5.50 4.86
C LYS A 37 7.62 -4.02 4.73
N ARG A 38 8.77 -3.69 4.11
CA ARG A 38 9.15 -2.29 3.82
C ARG A 38 8.25 -1.69 2.76
N ARG A 39 8.01 -2.41 1.65
CA ARG A 39 7.11 -1.99 0.58
C ARG A 39 5.67 -1.78 1.08
N LEU A 40 5.18 -2.69 1.94
CA LEU A 40 3.86 -2.60 2.55
C LEU A 40 3.70 -1.31 3.37
N ARG A 41 4.69 -0.99 4.22
CA ARG A 41 4.68 0.25 5.01
C ARG A 41 4.69 1.49 4.13
N GLN A 42 5.47 1.49 3.06
CA GLN A 42 5.51 2.62 2.13
C GLN A 42 4.16 2.84 1.45
N ALA A 43 3.50 1.77 0.99
CA ALA A 43 2.16 1.85 0.40
C ALA A 43 1.11 2.35 1.41
N GLN A 44 1.21 1.93 2.68
CA GLN A 44 0.32 2.43 3.75
C GLN A 44 0.52 3.92 4.04
N ILE A 45 1.77 4.41 4.06
CA ILE A 45 2.05 5.85 4.23
C ILE A 45 1.48 6.65 3.05
N GLU A 46 1.64 6.14 1.83
CA GLU A 46 1.10 6.76 0.63
C GLU A 46 -0.44 6.82 0.68
N GLN A 47 -1.10 5.73 1.06
CA GLN A 47 -2.55 5.69 1.30
C GLN A 47 -3.00 6.81 2.26
N ILE A 48 -2.36 6.93 3.42
CA ILE A 48 -2.70 7.94 4.43
C ILE A 48 -2.53 9.36 3.87
N LYS A 49 -1.45 9.60 3.11
CA LYS A 49 -1.20 10.90 2.48
C LYS A 49 -2.33 11.29 1.51
N TYR A 50 -2.87 10.34 0.74
CA TYR A 50 -3.97 10.62 -0.18
C TYR A 50 -5.34 10.70 0.53
N LEU A 51 -5.56 9.92 1.59
CA LEU A 51 -6.75 10.06 2.43
C LEU A 51 -6.81 11.44 3.12
N ASN A 52 -5.69 11.95 3.63
CA ASN A 52 -5.62 13.30 4.21
C ASN A 52 -5.86 14.43 3.19
N LYS A 53 -5.73 14.16 1.89
CA LYS A 53 -6.06 15.10 0.81
C LYS A 53 -7.52 15.01 0.35
N LEU A 54 -8.25 14.01 0.83
CA LEU A 54 -9.69 13.81 0.59
C LEU A 54 -10.54 14.27 1.79
N ALA A 55 -9.93 14.39 2.97
CA ALA A 55 -10.49 15.01 4.16
C ALA A 55 -10.48 16.54 4.04
#